data_AF-A0A1I2VD82-F1
#
_entry.id   AF-A0A1I2VD82-F1
#
_cell.length_a   1.000
_cell.length_b   1.000
_cell.length_c   1.000
_cell.angle_alpha   90.00
_cell.angle_beta   90.00
_cell.angle_gamma   90.00
#
_symmetry.space_group_name_H-M   'P 1'
#
loop_
_entity.id
_entity.type
_entity.pdbx_description
1 polymer ?
#
loop_
_entity_poly.entity_id
_entity_poly.type
_entity_poly.pdbx_seq_one_letter_code
_entity_poly.pdbx_strand_id
1 'polypeptide(L)'
;MAAVNSAGPSNSDGSIGPVGPVGPVGSSGSVLDRTLRAVRPPDAGAVARARARHDALAKPRGALGVVEDLGAQLAGLAGTCPPPVPEPAGLAVFAGDHGVHRQGVSPWPQEITAAMVSTFLSGGAVVNALARQAGARVRVVDVGVAADLPPAPGLLDRKVRAGTDDLSERPAMSRTEAVAAVEVGIDVAADLVAQGCRCLLTGDMGIANTTPAAALVAAFTGGTPELVTGRGTGIDDATWATKVAVVGRALDLHRPDPADPLGVLAALGGLEHAATVGFLLGAAAARVPVVLDGIAAGAAALVARALAPDAVGAFVAGHVSAEPAARLALAELGLRPVLDLDLRLGEGSGAVLALPVVRAAAVVLSEVATLDEVAAGGADARSARRPRRILVLGGARSGKSTTAERLAGAGGPVTYLATGPRPTAGDPEWAERVRTHRERRPPDWTTVETSDLVAHLKADDPERTEPLLIDCLSTWLTGVMDAAGCFGTEHHSPGGPPGDEVRDPAAVLAAEVDALVAAWGSTTRTVVAVSNEVGGGVVPATSSGRLFRDELGVLNARIAAASDEVWLLTAGIPQRLR
;
A
#
# COMPACT_ATOMS: atom_id res chain seq x y z
N MET A 1 -39.16 -2.00 74.03
CA MET A 1 -39.64 -0.60 73.89
C MET A 1 -38.42 0.24 73.57
N ALA A 2 -38.50 1.10 72.55
CA ALA A 2 -37.44 1.94 71.97
C ALA A 2 -36.42 1.22 71.05
N ALA A 3 -35.79 1.83 70.05
CA ALA A 3 -36.06 2.98 69.18
C ALA A 3 -34.89 3.08 68.16
N VAL A 4 -35.22 3.29 66.88
CA VAL A 4 -34.66 4.27 65.92
C VAL A 4 -33.13 4.39 65.66
N ASN A 5 -32.81 4.26 64.35
CA ASN A 5 -31.83 4.95 63.48
C ASN A 5 -30.39 4.48 63.17
N SER A 6 -30.18 4.36 61.85
CA SER A 6 -29.11 4.85 60.95
C SER A 6 -27.65 4.36 61.06
N ALA A 7 -27.17 3.72 59.98
CA ALA A 7 -26.02 4.13 59.14
C ALA A 7 -25.64 2.97 58.19
N GLY A 8 -25.30 3.27 56.93
CA GLY A 8 -25.14 2.30 55.83
C GLY A 8 -23.82 1.52 55.80
N PRO A 9 -23.60 0.63 54.81
CA PRO A 9 -22.31 0.02 54.58
C PRO A 9 -21.57 0.61 53.37
N SER A 10 -20.27 0.60 53.56
CA SER A 10 -19.15 0.99 52.70
C SER A 10 -19.07 0.28 51.35
N ASN A 11 -18.66 1.04 50.34
CA ASN A 11 -18.14 0.55 49.06
C ASN A 11 -16.94 -0.39 49.28
N SER A 12 -16.92 -1.52 48.55
CA SER A 12 -15.73 -2.33 48.33
C SER A 12 -15.50 -2.51 46.83
N ASP A 13 -14.25 -2.32 46.44
CA ASP A 13 -13.74 -2.27 45.07
C ASP A 13 -14.04 -3.53 44.25
N GLY A 14 -14.73 -3.34 43.14
CA GLY A 14 -14.89 -4.33 42.07
C GLY A 14 -13.63 -4.38 41.21
N SER A 15 -12.63 -5.15 41.63
CA SER A 15 -11.53 -5.55 40.75
C SER A 15 -12.03 -6.56 39.71
N ILE A 16 -11.98 -6.17 38.43
CA ILE A 16 -12.24 -7.06 37.29
C ILE A 16 -10.98 -7.90 37.11
N GLY A 17 -11.07 -9.19 37.46
CA GLY A 17 -9.99 -10.16 37.23
C GLY A 17 -9.69 -10.37 35.74
N PRO A 18 -8.47 -10.81 35.38
CA PRO A 18 -8.05 -10.91 33.99
C PRO A 18 -8.84 -11.98 33.25
N VAL A 19 -9.37 -11.60 32.09
CA VAL A 19 -9.95 -12.51 31.09
C VAL A 19 -8.82 -13.44 30.62
N GLY A 20 -8.95 -14.74 30.94
CA GLY A 20 -8.02 -15.77 30.49
C GLY A 20 -7.96 -15.88 28.95
N PRO A 21 -6.88 -16.45 28.39
CA PRO A 21 -6.68 -16.48 26.95
C PRO A 21 -7.77 -17.33 26.29
N VAL A 22 -8.45 -16.75 25.30
CA VAL A 22 -9.31 -17.46 24.37
C VAL A 22 -8.43 -18.41 23.57
N GLY A 23 -8.55 -19.71 23.83
CA GLY A 23 -7.83 -20.76 23.09
C GLY A 23 -8.19 -20.75 21.60
N PRO A 24 -7.29 -21.23 20.71
CA PRO A 24 -7.49 -21.12 19.27
C PRO A 24 -8.60 -22.06 18.79
N VAL A 25 -9.59 -21.49 18.10
CA VAL A 25 -10.61 -22.22 17.34
C VAL A 25 -9.95 -22.84 16.11
N GLY A 26 -10.21 -24.12 15.86
CA GLY A 26 -9.37 -25.02 15.07
C GLY A 26 -9.18 -24.69 13.59
N SER A 27 -7.90 -24.69 13.17
CA SER A 27 -7.46 -25.16 11.85
C SER A 27 -6.15 -25.93 12.03
N SER A 28 -6.20 -27.26 11.95
CA SER A 28 -5.12 -28.18 12.35
C SER A 28 -4.02 -28.34 11.29
N GLY A 29 -3.26 -27.28 11.01
CA GLY A 29 -2.07 -27.33 10.14
C GLY A 29 -1.05 -26.26 10.48
N SER A 30 0.21 -26.49 10.09
CA SER A 30 1.31 -25.51 10.24
C SER A 30 1.00 -24.20 9.51
N VAL A 31 1.75 -23.13 9.80
CA VAL A 31 1.60 -21.85 9.07
C VAL A 31 1.85 -22.08 7.59
N LEU A 32 2.90 -22.85 7.25
CA LEU A 32 3.20 -23.24 5.89
C LEU A 32 2.03 -23.99 5.21
N ASP A 33 1.45 -25.02 5.84
CA ASP A 33 0.36 -25.80 5.22
C ASP A 33 -0.88 -24.94 4.93
N ARG A 34 -1.19 -24.00 5.82
CA ARG A 34 -2.31 -23.07 5.61
C ARG A 34 -2.03 -22.13 4.44
N THR A 35 -0.81 -21.61 4.35
CA THR A 35 -0.39 -20.73 3.25
C THR A 35 -0.44 -21.45 1.92
N LEU A 36 0.10 -22.68 1.83
CA LEU A 36 0.08 -23.47 0.60
C LEU A 36 -1.35 -23.73 0.11
N ARG A 37 -2.29 -24.04 1.03
CA ARG A 37 -3.72 -24.21 0.68
C ARG A 37 -4.43 -22.93 0.26
N ALA A 38 -3.90 -21.77 0.65
CA ALA A 38 -4.46 -20.47 0.31
C ALA A 38 -3.99 -19.93 -1.05
N VAL A 39 -2.86 -20.42 -1.57
CA VAL A 39 -2.40 -20.11 -2.93
C VAL A 39 -3.43 -20.63 -3.94
N ARG A 40 -3.79 -19.79 -4.90
CA ARG A 40 -4.75 -20.10 -5.96
C ARG A 40 -4.24 -19.55 -7.29
N PRO A 41 -4.64 -20.15 -8.42
CA PRO A 41 -4.26 -19.62 -9.72
C PRO A 41 -4.85 -18.21 -9.95
N PRO A 42 -4.22 -17.41 -10.85
CA PRO A 42 -4.81 -16.17 -11.36
C PRO A 42 -6.20 -16.40 -12.00
N ASP A 43 -7.08 -15.41 -11.90
CA ASP A 43 -8.41 -15.45 -12.52
C ASP A 43 -8.28 -15.34 -14.05
N ALA A 44 -8.52 -16.44 -14.75
CA ALA A 44 -8.41 -16.50 -16.21
C ALA A 44 -9.38 -15.55 -16.93
N GLY A 45 -10.55 -15.28 -16.33
CA GLY A 45 -11.52 -14.33 -16.88
C GLY A 45 -11.03 -12.88 -16.79
N ALA A 46 -10.41 -12.49 -15.68
CA ALA A 46 -9.81 -11.18 -15.50
C ALA A 46 -8.60 -10.98 -16.42
N VAL A 47 -7.76 -12.00 -16.59
CA VAL A 47 -6.67 -12.00 -17.59
C VAL A 47 -7.23 -11.77 -19.00
N ALA A 48 -8.27 -12.50 -19.39
CA ALA A 48 -8.90 -12.36 -20.70
C ALA A 48 -9.50 -10.96 -20.90
N ARG A 49 -10.20 -10.42 -19.90
CA ARG A 49 -10.73 -9.05 -19.93
C ARG A 49 -9.63 -8.00 -20.07
N ALA A 50 -8.51 -8.17 -19.38
CA ALA A 50 -7.37 -7.26 -19.48
C ALA A 50 -6.69 -7.29 -20.85
N ARG A 51 -6.51 -8.48 -21.45
CA ARG A 51 -5.99 -8.62 -22.82
C ARG A 51 -6.93 -7.96 -23.84
N ALA A 52 -8.23 -8.25 -23.77
CA ALA A 52 -9.24 -7.64 -24.63
C ALA A 52 -9.27 -6.11 -24.47
N ARG A 53 -9.12 -5.62 -23.23
CA ARG A 53 -9.03 -4.18 -22.97
C ARG A 53 -7.77 -3.57 -23.57
N HIS A 54 -6.59 -4.20 -23.42
CA HIS A 54 -5.34 -3.73 -24.05
C HIS A 54 -5.45 -3.60 -25.57
N ASP A 55 -6.15 -4.53 -26.23
CA ASP A 55 -6.39 -4.51 -27.67
C ASP A 55 -7.34 -3.39 -28.12
N ALA A 56 -8.19 -2.92 -27.20
CA ALA A 56 -9.13 -1.83 -27.43
C ALA A 56 -8.55 -0.45 -27.09
N LEU A 57 -7.45 -0.37 -26.34
CA LEU A 57 -6.79 0.90 -26.00
C LEU A 57 -6.35 1.65 -27.26
N ALA A 58 -6.33 2.99 -27.19
CA ALA A 58 -5.92 3.92 -28.24
C ALA A 58 -4.41 3.89 -28.48
N LYS A 59 -3.91 2.72 -28.86
CA LYS A 59 -2.53 2.39 -29.21
C LYS A 59 -2.53 1.25 -30.23
N PRO A 60 -1.46 1.06 -31.01
CA PRO A 60 -1.32 -0.17 -31.79
C PRO A 60 -1.31 -1.40 -30.87
N ARG A 61 -1.90 -2.52 -31.32
CA ARG A 61 -1.92 -3.78 -30.58
C ARG A 61 -0.50 -4.25 -30.29
N GLY A 62 -0.24 -4.69 -29.05
CA GLY A 62 1.08 -5.15 -28.61
C GLY A 62 2.17 -4.08 -28.50
N ALA A 63 1.87 -2.80 -28.76
CA ALA A 63 2.88 -1.74 -28.76
C ALA A 63 3.58 -1.50 -27.41
N LEU A 64 3.01 -1.96 -26.30
CA LEU A 64 3.61 -1.81 -24.97
C LEU A 64 4.30 -3.09 -24.46
N GLY A 65 4.34 -4.16 -25.26
CA GLY A 65 5.10 -5.38 -24.97
C GLY A 65 4.85 -5.94 -23.56
N VAL A 66 5.92 -6.06 -22.76
CA VAL A 66 5.89 -6.61 -21.38
C VAL A 66 4.87 -5.91 -20.48
N VAL A 67 4.61 -4.62 -20.69
CA VAL A 67 3.66 -3.87 -19.86
C VAL A 67 2.23 -4.40 -20.05
N GLU A 68 1.89 -4.91 -21.24
CA GLU A 68 0.57 -5.50 -21.50
C GLU A 68 0.42 -6.86 -20.81
N ASP A 69 1.46 -7.68 -20.87
CA ASP A 69 1.48 -8.98 -20.18
C ASP A 69 1.41 -8.80 -18.66
N LEU A 70 2.12 -7.81 -18.12
CA LEU A 70 2.10 -7.49 -16.70
C LEU A 70 0.73 -6.94 -16.27
N GLY A 71 0.09 -6.08 -17.07
CA GLY A 71 -1.26 -5.59 -16.80
C GLY A 71 -2.27 -6.74 -16.74
N ALA A 72 -2.17 -7.70 -17.66
CA ALA A 72 -3.02 -8.89 -17.65
C ALA A 72 -2.74 -9.81 -16.45
N GLN A 73 -1.47 -10.00 -16.06
CA GLN A 73 -1.10 -10.76 -14.88
C GLN A 73 -1.67 -10.12 -13.59
N LEU A 74 -1.50 -8.80 -13.43
CA LEU A 74 -2.04 -8.06 -12.28
C LEU A 74 -3.56 -8.16 -12.21
N ALA A 75 -4.26 -8.09 -13.36
CA ALA A 75 -5.71 -8.29 -13.42
C ALA A 75 -6.12 -9.69 -12.99
N GLY A 76 -5.41 -10.72 -13.45
CA GLY A 76 -5.61 -12.11 -13.04
C GLY A 76 -5.42 -12.29 -11.54
N LEU A 77 -4.36 -11.71 -10.98
CA LEU A 77 -4.09 -11.79 -9.55
C LEU A 77 -5.19 -11.08 -8.73
N ALA A 78 -5.59 -9.87 -9.13
CA ALA A 78 -6.63 -9.10 -8.46
C ALA A 78 -8.06 -9.63 -8.68
N GLY A 79 -8.28 -10.48 -9.70
CA GLY A 79 -9.61 -10.97 -10.09
C GLY A 79 -10.48 -9.92 -10.80
N THR A 80 -9.93 -8.75 -11.12
CA THR A 80 -10.67 -7.62 -11.70
C THR A 80 -9.87 -6.92 -12.78
N CYS A 81 -10.57 -6.26 -13.71
CA CYS A 81 -9.98 -5.47 -14.78
C CYS A 81 -10.73 -4.14 -14.91
N PRO A 82 -10.05 -2.98 -14.88
CA PRO A 82 -8.60 -2.81 -14.64
C PRO A 82 -8.16 -3.29 -13.24
N PRO A 83 -6.91 -3.78 -13.08
CA PRO A 83 -6.38 -4.10 -11.76
C PRO A 83 -6.16 -2.83 -10.94
N PRO A 84 -6.24 -2.90 -9.59
CA PRO A 84 -5.78 -1.82 -8.74
C PRO A 84 -4.28 -1.56 -8.94
N VAL A 85 -3.84 -0.31 -8.76
CA VAL A 85 -2.42 0.04 -8.81
C VAL A 85 -1.70 -0.62 -7.62
N PRO A 86 -0.57 -1.30 -7.83
CA PRO A 86 0.14 -2.04 -6.78
C PRO A 86 0.95 -1.08 -5.88
N GLU A 87 0.24 -0.34 -5.03
CA GLU A 87 0.79 0.60 -4.05
C GLU A 87 -0.10 0.72 -2.78
N PRO A 88 0.46 1.05 -1.60
CA PRO A 88 1.89 1.22 -1.29
C PRO A 88 2.72 -0.07 -1.44
N ALA A 89 4.04 0.05 -1.65
CA ALA A 89 4.94 -1.10 -1.80
C ALA A 89 5.80 -1.33 -0.54
N GLY A 90 6.09 -2.60 -0.23
CA GLY A 90 6.94 -3.01 0.89
C GLY A 90 8.08 -3.93 0.45
N LEU A 91 9.31 -3.50 0.66
CA LEU A 91 10.53 -4.28 0.49
C LEU A 91 10.89 -4.98 1.80
N ALA A 92 11.12 -6.29 1.74
CA ALA A 92 11.72 -7.06 2.84
C ALA A 92 13.14 -7.51 2.44
N VAL A 93 14.14 -7.07 3.20
CA VAL A 93 15.54 -7.50 3.08
C VAL A 93 15.80 -8.59 4.12
N PHE A 94 15.93 -9.84 3.67
CA PHE A 94 16.24 -10.97 4.55
C PHE A 94 17.76 -11.17 4.64
N ALA A 95 18.29 -11.16 5.86
CA ALA A 95 19.71 -11.27 6.12
C ALA A 95 20.09 -12.62 6.74
N GLY A 96 21.12 -13.27 6.19
CA GLY A 96 21.62 -14.55 6.65
C GLY A 96 23.05 -14.83 6.20
N ASP A 97 23.82 -15.52 7.04
CA ASP A 97 25.21 -15.86 6.77
C ASP A 97 25.39 -17.33 6.35
N HIS A 98 26.45 -17.61 5.59
CA HIS A 98 26.66 -18.93 4.99
C HIS A 98 27.97 -19.60 5.38
N GLY A 99 27.88 -20.84 5.89
CA GLY A 99 29.05 -21.62 6.30
C GLY A 99 30.00 -21.95 5.14
N VAL A 100 29.48 -21.97 3.91
CA VAL A 100 30.26 -22.17 2.67
C VAL A 100 31.26 -21.03 2.39
N HIS A 101 31.13 -19.88 3.08
CA HIS A 101 32.13 -18.82 3.06
C HIS A 101 33.54 -19.34 3.38
N ARG A 102 33.65 -20.34 4.28
CA ARG A 102 34.93 -20.98 4.66
C ARG A 102 35.67 -21.64 3.49
N GLN A 103 34.98 -21.93 2.38
CA GLN A 103 35.58 -22.51 1.17
C GLN A 103 36.23 -21.46 0.25
N GLY A 104 36.23 -20.17 0.63
CA GLY A 104 36.85 -19.11 -0.16
C GLY A 104 36.07 -18.73 -1.42
N VAL A 105 34.75 -18.87 -1.40
CA VAL A 105 33.85 -18.56 -2.55
C VAL A 105 33.52 -17.08 -2.69
N SER A 106 34.00 -16.23 -1.77
CA SER A 106 33.82 -14.78 -1.76
C SER A 106 35.10 -14.11 -1.25
N PRO A 107 35.52 -12.98 -1.86
CA PRO A 107 36.65 -12.19 -1.37
C PRO A 107 36.28 -11.32 -0.16
N TRP A 108 34.99 -11.14 0.10
CA TRP A 108 34.51 -10.29 1.20
C TRP A 108 34.53 -11.05 2.53
N PRO A 109 34.96 -10.40 3.62
CA PRO A 109 34.87 -10.97 4.96
C PRO A 109 33.41 -11.13 5.40
N GLN A 110 33.13 -12.10 6.27
CA GLN A 110 31.76 -12.46 6.64
C GLN A 110 31.06 -11.35 7.45
N GLU A 111 31.83 -10.57 8.20
CA GLU A 111 31.35 -9.44 9.00
C GLU A 111 30.67 -8.34 8.18
N ILE A 112 30.89 -8.32 6.85
CA ILE A 112 30.19 -7.40 5.95
C ILE A 112 28.68 -7.61 5.96
N THR A 113 28.18 -8.83 6.20
CA THR A 113 26.73 -9.08 6.36
C THR A 113 26.14 -8.19 7.46
N ALA A 114 26.73 -8.20 8.67
CA ALA A 114 26.28 -7.39 9.80
C ALA A 114 26.50 -5.87 9.58
N ALA A 115 27.60 -5.49 8.92
CA ALA A 115 27.86 -4.09 8.56
C ALA A 115 26.82 -3.54 7.58
N MET A 116 26.40 -4.34 6.59
CA MET A 116 25.35 -3.96 5.66
C MET A 116 23.98 -3.89 6.32
N VAL A 117 23.66 -4.79 7.26
CA VAL A 117 22.44 -4.67 8.07
C VAL A 117 22.38 -3.33 8.80
N SER A 118 23.49 -2.93 9.45
CA SER A 118 23.59 -1.60 10.09
C SER A 118 23.41 -0.45 9.09
N THR A 119 23.89 -0.63 7.86
CA THR A 119 23.78 0.35 6.77
C THR A 119 22.33 0.47 6.27
N PHE A 120 21.58 -0.64 6.16
CA PHE A 120 20.16 -0.61 5.83
C PHE A 120 19.33 0.11 6.89
N LEU A 121 19.61 -0.15 8.17
CA LEU A 121 18.90 0.43 9.31
C LEU A 121 19.14 1.93 9.46
N SER A 122 20.35 2.39 9.13
CA SER A 122 20.69 3.82 9.07
C SER A 122 20.20 4.53 7.81
N GLY A 123 19.62 3.80 6.85
CA GLY A 123 19.09 4.38 5.62
C GLY A 123 20.15 4.73 4.56
N GLY A 124 21.38 4.24 4.73
CA GLY A 124 22.55 4.60 3.94
C GLY A 124 22.84 3.68 2.75
N ALA A 125 22.15 2.54 2.62
CA ALA A 125 22.41 1.61 1.53
C ALA A 125 21.80 2.09 0.21
N VAL A 126 22.27 1.50 -0.90
CA VAL A 126 21.74 1.78 -2.25
C VAL A 126 20.24 1.54 -2.29
N VAL A 127 19.78 0.41 -1.73
CA VAL A 127 18.35 0.09 -1.73
C VAL A 127 17.51 1.07 -0.91
N ASN A 128 18.05 1.67 0.17
CA ASN A 128 17.32 2.72 0.90
C ASN A 128 17.10 3.98 0.04
N ALA A 129 18.11 4.37 -0.73
CA ALA A 129 18.02 5.52 -1.62
C ALA A 129 16.99 5.28 -2.73
N LEU A 130 17.04 4.10 -3.37
CA LEU A 130 16.08 3.70 -4.40
C LEU A 130 14.67 3.55 -3.83
N ALA A 131 14.51 2.92 -2.67
CA ALA A 131 13.20 2.70 -2.06
C ALA A 131 12.52 4.02 -1.68
N ARG A 132 13.25 5.00 -1.13
CA ARG A 132 12.69 6.36 -0.91
C ARG A 132 12.21 6.99 -2.20
N GLN A 133 13.01 6.91 -3.27
CA GLN A 133 12.65 7.49 -4.57
C GLN A 133 11.42 6.82 -5.18
N ALA A 134 11.30 5.51 -5.04
CA ALA A 134 10.16 4.73 -5.53
C ALA A 134 8.94 4.74 -4.58
N GLY A 135 9.05 5.34 -3.39
CA GLY A 135 7.99 5.32 -2.37
C GLY A 135 7.72 3.93 -1.78
N ALA A 136 8.75 3.08 -1.68
CA ALA A 136 8.68 1.76 -1.07
C ALA A 136 9.17 1.80 0.39
N ARG A 137 8.45 1.10 1.28
CA ARG A 137 8.85 0.92 2.68
C ARG A 137 9.89 -0.18 2.77
N VAL A 138 10.99 0.03 3.49
CA VAL A 138 12.03 -0.99 3.69
C VAL A 138 11.87 -1.64 5.06
N ARG A 139 11.93 -2.97 5.10
CA ARG A 139 11.99 -3.78 6.31
C ARG A 139 13.22 -4.66 6.28
N VAL A 140 14.01 -4.65 7.35
CA VAL A 140 15.19 -5.52 7.47
C VAL A 140 14.86 -6.65 8.44
N VAL A 141 15.17 -7.88 8.06
CA VAL A 141 14.85 -9.09 8.83
C VAL A 141 16.11 -9.91 9.02
N ASP A 142 16.55 -10.06 10.26
CA ASP A 142 17.62 -10.98 10.61
C ASP A 142 17.03 -12.38 10.75
N VAL A 143 17.31 -13.24 9.78
CA VAL A 143 16.87 -14.66 9.80
C VAL A 143 18.03 -15.57 10.21
N GLY A 144 19.27 -15.16 9.93
CA GLY A 144 20.41 -15.97 10.30
C GLY A 144 21.78 -15.32 10.15
N VAL A 145 21.91 -14.03 10.48
CA VAL A 145 23.22 -13.38 10.55
C VAL A 145 24.07 -14.06 11.63
N ALA A 146 25.35 -14.34 11.36
CA ALA A 146 26.21 -15.08 12.28
C ALA A 146 26.55 -14.27 13.54
N ALA A 147 26.64 -12.95 13.40
CA ALA A 147 26.85 -12.03 14.52
C ALA A 147 25.53 -11.73 15.26
N ASP A 148 25.67 -11.41 16.55
CA ASP A 148 24.58 -10.82 17.33
C ASP A 148 24.38 -9.36 16.91
N LEU A 149 23.16 -9.05 16.45
CA LEU A 149 22.80 -7.70 16.04
C LEU A 149 22.09 -6.98 17.20
N PRO A 150 22.52 -5.76 17.58
CA PRO A 150 21.84 -5.02 18.62
C PRO A 150 20.40 -4.67 18.18
N PRO A 151 19.42 -4.69 19.09
CA PRO A 151 18.07 -4.25 18.79
C PRO A 151 18.07 -2.82 18.24
N ALA A 152 17.41 -2.62 17.11
CA ALA A 152 17.34 -1.33 16.43
C ALA A 152 15.96 -1.11 15.81
N PRO A 153 15.44 0.13 15.78
CA PRO A 153 14.22 0.43 15.05
C PRO A 153 14.33 0.00 13.58
N GLY A 154 13.33 -0.74 13.10
CA GLY A 154 13.29 -1.24 11.72
C GLY A 154 13.96 -2.61 11.49
N LEU A 155 14.67 -3.16 12.48
CA LEU A 155 15.16 -4.53 12.48
C LEU A 155 14.10 -5.47 13.06
N LEU A 156 13.72 -6.50 12.30
CA LEU A 156 12.99 -7.64 12.85
C LEU A 156 13.99 -8.72 13.25
N ASP A 157 14.05 -8.95 14.55
CA ASP A 157 14.75 -10.10 15.12
C ASP A 157 13.88 -11.35 14.92
N ARG A 158 14.28 -12.17 13.94
CA ARG A 158 13.63 -13.44 13.57
C ARG A 158 14.69 -14.52 13.36
N LYS A 159 15.82 -14.41 14.08
CA LYS A 159 16.98 -15.27 13.87
C LYS A 159 16.62 -16.71 14.22
N VAL A 160 16.66 -17.59 13.22
CA VAL A 160 16.45 -19.02 13.38
C VAL A 160 17.73 -19.68 13.90
N ARG A 161 18.88 -19.29 13.33
CA ARG A 161 20.22 -19.74 13.75
C ARG A 161 21.29 -18.75 13.29
N ALA A 162 22.39 -18.66 14.02
CA ALA A 162 23.57 -17.88 13.61
C ALA A 162 24.32 -18.57 12.46
N GLY A 163 23.98 -18.22 11.22
CA GLY A 163 24.58 -18.76 10.01
C GLY A 163 24.14 -20.19 9.65
N THR A 164 24.30 -20.53 8.37
CA THR A 164 24.16 -21.91 7.89
C THR A 164 25.45 -22.72 8.05
N ASP A 165 25.32 -24.04 8.04
CA ASP A 165 26.46 -24.93 7.90
C ASP A 165 27.03 -24.84 6.47
N ASP A 166 28.20 -25.44 6.25
CA ASP A 166 28.78 -25.52 4.92
C ASP A 166 28.08 -26.60 4.08
N LEU A 167 27.29 -26.15 3.10
CA LEU A 167 26.54 -26.98 2.17
C LEU A 167 27.40 -27.99 1.40
N SER A 168 28.71 -27.77 1.29
CA SER A 168 29.62 -28.70 0.60
C SER A 168 30.16 -29.82 1.50
N GLU A 169 29.89 -29.76 2.80
CA GLU A 169 30.31 -30.75 3.80
C GLU A 169 29.12 -31.49 4.44
N ARG A 170 28.00 -30.79 4.64
CA ARG A 170 26.79 -31.29 5.30
C ARG A 170 25.58 -30.43 4.88
N PRO A 171 24.34 -30.80 5.23
CA PRO A 171 23.18 -29.96 4.93
C PRO A 171 23.35 -28.55 5.51
N ALA A 172 22.99 -27.51 4.73
CA ALA A 172 23.10 -26.11 5.16
C ALA A 172 22.32 -25.80 6.43
N MET A 173 21.18 -26.46 6.63
CA MET A 173 20.35 -26.41 7.84
C MET A 173 19.51 -27.69 7.96
N SER A 174 18.90 -27.91 9.12
CA SER A 174 17.89 -28.95 9.30
C SER A 174 16.58 -28.60 8.59
N ARG A 175 15.76 -29.62 8.29
CA ARG A 175 14.42 -29.42 7.72
C ARG A 175 13.54 -28.53 8.60
N THR A 176 13.64 -28.67 9.92
CA THR A 176 12.88 -27.87 10.88
C THR A 176 13.29 -26.40 10.84
N GLU A 177 14.59 -26.11 10.74
CA GLU A 177 15.09 -24.74 10.57
C GLU A 177 14.67 -24.14 9.23
N ALA A 178 14.69 -24.93 8.15
CA ALA A 178 14.20 -24.49 6.84
C ALA A 178 12.69 -24.12 6.90
N VAL A 179 11.86 -24.96 7.53
CA VAL A 179 10.44 -24.64 7.74
C VAL A 179 10.26 -23.40 8.62
N ALA A 180 10.99 -23.28 9.72
CA ALA A 180 10.91 -22.12 10.60
C ALA A 180 11.27 -20.82 9.86
N ALA A 181 12.32 -20.83 9.04
CA ALA A 181 12.70 -19.70 8.22
C ALA A 181 11.66 -19.37 7.14
N VAL A 182 11.05 -20.38 6.50
CA VAL A 182 9.91 -20.19 5.59
C VAL A 182 8.74 -19.54 6.32
N GLU A 183 8.41 -19.97 7.54
CA GLU A 183 7.33 -19.37 8.32
C GLU A 183 7.63 -17.92 8.70
N VAL A 184 8.88 -17.56 9.00
CA VAL A 184 9.31 -16.15 9.16
C VAL A 184 8.98 -15.31 7.92
N GLY A 185 9.26 -15.84 6.73
CA GLY A 185 8.94 -15.17 5.47
C GLY A 185 7.45 -14.94 5.28
N ILE A 186 6.63 -15.96 5.58
CA ILE A 186 5.17 -15.90 5.49
C ILE A 186 4.64 -14.80 6.43
N ASP A 187 5.12 -14.77 7.67
CA ASP A 187 4.70 -13.79 8.67
C ASP A 187 5.07 -12.36 8.24
N VAL A 188 6.27 -12.15 7.70
CA VAL A 188 6.71 -10.84 7.19
C VAL A 188 5.85 -10.37 6.02
N ALA A 189 5.47 -11.27 5.11
CA ALA A 189 4.54 -10.94 4.02
C ALA A 189 3.16 -10.55 4.56
N ALA A 190 2.61 -11.35 5.49
CA ALA A 190 1.33 -11.07 6.12
C ALA A 190 1.32 -9.72 6.84
N ASP A 191 2.38 -9.40 7.59
CA ASP A 191 2.55 -8.13 8.29
C ASP A 191 2.56 -6.93 7.34
N LEU A 192 3.31 -7.01 6.24
CA LEU A 192 3.37 -5.93 5.24
C LEU A 192 2.02 -5.72 4.54
N VAL A 193 1.32 -6.80 4.22
CA VAL A 193 -0.03 -6.72 3.62
C VAL A 193 -1.05 -6.14 4.59
N ALA A 194 -1.01 -6.54 5.86
CA ALA A 194 -1.84 -5.99 6.94
C ALA A 194 -1.58 -4.49 7.17
N GLN A 195 -0.33 -4.04 6.99
CA GLN A 195 0.05 -2.62 7.02
C GLN A 195 -0.35 -1.85 5.75
N GLY A 196 -1.09 -2.47 4.84
CA GLY A 196 -1.65 -1.85 3.65
C GLY A 196 -0.81 -2.00 2.39
N CYS A 197 0.32 -2.71 2.41
CA CYS A 197 1.10 -2.90 1.18
C CYS A 197 0.29 -3.72 0.16
N ARG A 198 0.33 -3.29 -1.10
CA ARG A 198 -0.32 -3.92 -2.26
C ARG A 198 0.68 -4.34 -3.34
N CYS A 199 1.97 -4.20 -3.04
CA CYS A 199 3.07 -4.79 -3.79
C CYS A 199 4.17 -5.16 -2.80
N LEU A 200 4.69 -6.37 -2.89
CA LEU A 200 5.85 -6.79 -2.13
C LEU A 200 7.09 -6.80 -3.02
N LEU A 201 8.26 -6.57 -2.43
CA LEU A 201 9.54 -6.58 -3.14
C LEU A 201 10.50 -7.45 -2.33
N THR A 202 11.23 -8.33 -3.00
CA THR A 202 12.27 -9.15 -2.35
C THR A 202 13.58 -8.41 -2.27
N GLY A 203 14.30 -8.55 -1.17
CA GLY A 203 15.71 -8.22 -1.06
C GLY A 203 16.43 -9.23 -0.19
N ASP A 204 17.72 -9.41 -0.42
CA ASP A 204 18.58 -10.33 0.32
C ASP A 204 19.85 -9.63 0.81
N MET A 205 20.44 -10.17 1.87
CA MET A 205 21.80 -9.82 2.30
C MET A 205 22.48 -11.05 2.89
N GLY A 206 23.60 -11.45 2.30
CA GLY A 206 24.42 -12.53 2.83
C GLY A 206 25.71 -12.71 2.07
N ILE A 207 26.84 -12.62 2.75
CA ILE A 207 28.11 -12.93 2.08
C ILE A 207 28.14 -14.42 1.70
N ALA A 208 28.61 -14.68 0.47
CA ALA A 208 28.65 -15.99 -0.18
C ALA A 208 27.30 -16.58 -0.64
N ASN A 209 26.17 -15.87 -0.49
CA ASN A 209 24.82 -16.38 -0.79
C ASN A 209 24.55 -16.74 -2.27
N THR A 210 25.35 -16.20 -3.20
CA THR A 210 25.27 -16.59 -4.63
C THR A 210 25.71 -18.04 -4.89
N THR A 211 26.45 -18.67 -3.97
CA THR A 211 26.83 -20.09 -4.05
C THR A 211 25.63 -21.02 -3.79
N PRO A 212 24.91 -20.91 -2.65
CA PRO A 212 23.68 -21.66 -2.46
C PRO A 212 22.61 -21.31 -3.50
N ALA A 213 22.51 -20.06 -3.95
CA ALA A 213 21.60 -19.70 -5.04
C ALA A 213 21.88 -20.50 -6.33
N ALA A 214 23.15 -20.60 -6.73
CA ALA A 214 23.56 -21.40 -7.89
C ALA A 214 23.25 -22.90 -7.68
N ALA A 215 23.53 -23.45 -6.50
CA ALA A 215 23.23 -24.85 -6.17
C ALA A 215 21.72 -25.16 -6.21
N LEU A 216 20.88 -24.27 -5.69
CA LEU A 216 19.42 -24.38 -5.79
C LEU A 216 18.96 -24.33 -7.24
N VAL A 217 19.46 -23.39 -8.05
CA VAL A 217 19.10 -23.33 -9.48
C VAL A 217 19.52 -24.59 -10.20
N ALA A 218 20.73 -25.12 -9.97
CA ALA A 218 21.16 -26.39 -10.55
C ALA A 218 20.23 -27.54 -10.16
N ALA A 219 19.85 -27.64 -8.88
CA ALA A 219 18.95 -28.69 -8.40
C ALA A 219 17.59 -28.68 -9.13
N PHE A 220 16.98 -27.52 -9.33
CA PHE A 220 15.65 -27.42 -9.94
C PHE A 220 15.65 -27.37 -11.48
N THR A 221 16.77 -27.02 -12.12
CA THR A 221 16.86 -26.86 -13.58
C THR A 221 17.67 -27.95 -14.27
N GLY A 222 18.45 -28.75 -13.51
CA GLY A 222 19.42 -29.69 -14.06
C GLY A 222 20.65 -29.01 -14.68
N GLY A 223 20.85 -27.71 -14.48
CA GLY A 223 22.03 -26.98 -14.94
C GLY A 223 23.32 -27.50 -14.29
N THR A 224 24.40 -27.60 -15.06
CA THR A 224 25.70 -28.02 -14.51
C THR A 224 26.30 -26.94 -13.62
N PRO A 225 27.19 -27.29 -12.67
CA PRO A 225 27.86 -26.32 -11.80
C PRO A 225 28.51 -25.15 -12.56
N GLU A 226 29.12 -25.41 -13.72
CA GLU A 226 29.77 -24.40 -14.56
C GLU A 226 28.75 -23.42 -15.14
N LEU A 227 27.58 -23.92 -15.53
CA LEU A 227 26.53 -23.14 -16.18
C LEU A 227 25.81 -22.21 -15.20
N VAL A 228 25.62 -22.66 -13.95
CA VAL A 228 24.88 -21.89 -12.93
C VAL A 228 25.77 -20.94 -12.13
N THR A 229 27.08 -21.19 -12.08
CA THR A 229 27.97 -20.43 -11.19
C THR A 229 28.48 -19.17 -11.86
N GLY A 230 28.03 -18.02 -11.37
CA GLY A 230 28.54 -16.70 -11.75
C GLY A 230 29.70 -16.21 -10.90
N ARG A 231 30.27 -15.08 -11.33
CA ARG A 231 31.39 -14.41 -10.65
C ARG A 231 30.94 -13.52 -9.47
N GLY A 232 29.64 -13.38 -9.22
CA GLY A 232 29.08 -12.61 -8.12
C GLY A 232 29.64 -11.19 -8.05
N THR A 233 30.37 -10.93 -6.97
CA THR A 233 31.02 -9.65 -6.66
C THR A 233 32.21 -9.30 -7.56
N GLY A 234 32.50 -10.10 -8.60
CA GLY A 234 33.57 -9.86 -9.57
C GLY A 234 34.83 -10.67 -9.28
N ILE A 235 34.66 -11.92 -8.84
CA ILE A 235 35.77 -12.81 -8.48
C ILE A 235 36.63 -13.25 -9.68
N ASP A 236 37.89 -13.59 -9.43
CA ASP A 236 38.83 -14.08 -10.43
C ASP A 236 38.55 -15.53 -10.88
N ASP A 237 39.29 -16.01 -11.89
CA ASP A 237 39.10 -17.34 -12.48
C ASP A 237 39.34 -18.47 -11.48
N ALA A 238 40.31 -18.29 -10.57
CA ALA A 238 40.64 -19.28 -9.56
C ALA A 238 39.51 -19.40 -8.52
N THR A 239 39.00 -18.28 -8.03
CA THR A 239 37.87 -18.24 -7.09
C THR A 239 36.59 -18.75 -7.75
N TRP A 240 36.37 -18.43 -9.02
CA TRP A 240 35.25 -18.97 -9.80
C TRP A 240 35.34 -20.49 -9.92
N ALA A 241 36.52 -21.04 -10.27
CA ALA A 241 36.72 -22.49 -10.34
C ALA A 241 36.49 -23.18 -8.97
N THR A 242 36.93 -22.56 -7.88
CA THR A 242 36.63 -23.02 -6.51
C THR A 242 35.12 -23.06 -6.27
N LYS A 243 34.40 -22.00 -6.63
CA LYS A 243 32.94 -21.92 -6.46
C LYS A 243 32.20 -22.98 -7.28
N VAL A 244 32.60 -23.20 -8.53
CA VAL A 244 32.08 -24.29 -9.38
C VAL A 244 32.29 -25.65 -8.70
N ALA A 245 33.51 -25.91 -8.21
CA ALA A 245 33.83 -27.17 -7.53
C ALA A 245 33.03 -27.35 -6.23
N VAL A 246 32.80 -26.28 -5.47
CA VAL A 246 31.97 -26.29 -4.26
C VAL A 246 30.52 -26.63 -4.58
N VAL A 247 29.94 -26.00 -5.61
CA VAL A 247 28.57 -26.31 -6.08
C VAL A 247 28.46 -27.77 -6.53
N GLY A 248 29.43 -28.25 -7.32
CA GLY A 248 29.47 -29.65 -7.75
C GLY A 248 29.51 -30.63 -6.58
N ARG A 249 30.42 -30.42 -5.62
CA ARG A 249 30.51 -31.26 -4.41
C ARG A 249 29.21 -31.30 -3.62
N ALA A 250 28.52 -30.16 -3.48
CA ALA A 250 27.27 -30.09 -2.75
C ALA A 250 26.15 -30.89 -3.44
N LEU A 251 26.04 -30.76 -4.77
CA LEU A 251 25.06 -31.53 -5.55
C LEU A 251 25.34 -33.03 -5.47
N ASP A 252 26.61 -33.45 -5.55
CA ASP A 252 27.02 -34.86 -5.47
C ASP A 252 26.77 -35.46 -4.08
N LEU A 253 27.04 -34.68 -3.02
CA LEU A 253 26.87 -35.09 -1.63
C LEU A 253 25.39 -35.29 -1.29
N HIS A 254 24.56 -34.32 -1.63
CA HIS A 254 23.16 -34.29 -1.19
C HIS A 254 22.21 -35.00 -2.14
N ARG A 255 22.57 -35.12 -3.42
CA ARG A 255 21.72 -35.69 -4.49
C ARG A 255 20.29 -35.16 -4.39
N PRO A 256 20.10 -33.83 -4.50
CA PRO A 256 18.83 -33.17 -4.22
C PRO A 256 17.72 -33.76 -5.10
N ASP A 257 16.57 -34.07 -4.50
CA ASP A 257 15.36 -34.46 -5.21
C ASP A 257 14.44 -33.24 -5.36
N PRO A 258 14.22 -32.71 -6.57
CA PRO A 258 13.33 -31.57 -6.80
C PRO A 258 11.87 -31.81 -6.35
N ALA A 259 11.46 -33.07 -6.17
CA ALA A 259 10.16 -33.43 -5.63
C ALA A 259 10.06 -33.25 -4.10
N ASP A 260 11.18 -33.09 -3.38
CA ASP A 260 11.23 -32.68 -1.97
C ASP A 260 11.85 -31.27 -1.83
N PRO A 261 11.12 -30.21 -2.23
CA PRO A 261 11.67 -28.86 -2.27
C PRO A 261 12.16 -28.33 -0.91
N LEU A 262 11.56 -28.75 0.21
CA LEU A 262 12.06 -28.41 1.55
C LEU A 262 13.36 -29.15 1.89
N GLY A 263 13.51 -30.40 1.46
CA GLY A 263 14.76 -31.14 1.58
C GLY A 263 15.89 -30.50 0.78
N VAL A 264 15.61 -30.09 -0.46
CA VAL A 264 16.57 -29.36 -1.31
C VAL A 264 16.97 -28.04 -0.66
N LEU A 265 15.99 -27.26 -0.19
CA LEU A 265 16.24 -25.99 0.50
C LEU A 265 17.08 -26.16 1.76
N ALA A 266 16.79 -27.19 2.57
CA ALA A 266 17.54 -27.48 3.79
C ALA A 266 18.99 -27.90 3.49
N ALA A 267 19.20 -28.67 2.42
CA ALA A 267 20.53 -29.17 2.05
C ALA A 267 21.42 -28.08 1.41
N LEU A 268 20.86 -27.30 0.48
CA LEU A 268 21.63 -26.44 -0.43
C LEU A 268 21.38 -24.94 -0.27
N GLY A 269 20.35 -24.55 0.48
CA GLY A 269 19.92 -23.15 0.55
C GLY A 269 20.60 -22.34 1.66
N GLY A 270 19.93 -21.25 2.01
CA GLY A 270 20.24 -20.42 3.16
C GLY A 270 18.96 -20.04 3.93
N LEU A 271 19.13 -19.50 5.15
CA LEU A 271 18.00 -19.11 6.01
C LEU A 271 17.22 -17.92 5.42
N GLU A 272 17.92 -16.97 4.82
CA GLU A 272 17.38 -15.88 4.01
C GLU A 272 16.72 -16.34 2.71
N HIS A 273 17.23 -17.39 2.04
CA HIS A 273 16.56 -18.02 0.90
C HIS A 273 15.24 -18.63 1.37
N ALA A 274 15.26 -19.38 2.48
CA ALA A 274 14.07 -20.00 3.06
C ALA A 274 13.02 -18.96 3.47
N ALA A 275 13.43 -17.86 4.09
CA ALA A 275 12.53 -16.75 4.37
C ALA A 275 11.99 -16.09 3.09
N THR A 276 12.81 -15.95 2.05
CA THR A 276 12.35 -15.44 0.76
C THR A 276 11.30 -16.39 0.15
N VAL A 277 11.47 -17.72 0.23
CA VAL A 277 10.44 -18.69 -0.20
C VAL A 277 9.12 -18.43 0.52
N GLY A 278 9.16 -18.30 1.84
CA GLY A 278 7.97 -17.99 2.64
C GLY A 278 7.32 -16.66 2.27
N PHE A 279 8.12 -15.63 2.02
CA PHE A 279 7.66 -14.31 1.62
C PHE A 279 6.91 -14.34 0.28
N LEU A 280 7.45 -15.10 -0.69
CA LEU A 280 6.83 -15.32 -2.00
C LEU A 280 5.50 -16.08 -1.88
N LEU A 281 5.46 -17.15 -1.08
CA LEU A 281 4.25 -17.93 -0.82
C LEU A 281 3.18 -17.11 -0.09
N GLY A 282 3.58 -16.32 0.91
CA GLY A 282 2.71 -15.42 1.64
C GLY A 282 2.07 -14.36 0.73
N ALA A 283 2.87 -13.76 -0.16
CA ALA A 283 2.37 -12.82 -1.18
C ALA A 283 1.33 -13.48 -2.10
N ALA A 284 1.64 -14.67 -2.61
CA ALA A 284 0.75 -15.42 -3.50
C ALA A 284 -0.57 -15.81 -2.81
N ALA A 285 -0.50 -16.30 -1.57
CA ALA A 285 -1.68 -16.63 -0.77
C ALA A 285 -2.57 -15.39 -0.50
N ALA A 286 -1.95 -14.22 -0.32
CA ALA A 286 -2.65 -12.95 -0.16
C ALA A 286 -3.12 -12.33 -1.49
N ARG A 287 -2.81 -12.94 -2.63
CA ARG A 287 -3.04 -12.40 -3.99
C ARG A 287 -2.45 -11.00 -4.19
N VAL A 288 -1.26 -10.77 -3.63
CA VAL A 288 -0.49 -9.53 -3.75
C VAL A 288 0.72 -9.79 -4.66
N PRO A 289 0.98 -8.95 -5.68
CA PRO A 289 2.13 -9.15 -6.55
C PRO A 289 3.42 -8.97 -5.75
N VAL A 290 4.41 -9.83 -6.04
CA VAL A 290 5.75 -9.75 -5.46
C VAL A 290 6.80 -9.65 -6.56
N VAL A 291 7.61 -8.60 -6.49
CA VAL A 291 8.67 -8.34 -7.47
C VAL A 291 9.95 -8.99 -6.99
N LEU A 292 10.47 -9.90 -7.80
CA LEU A 292 11.73 -10.60 -7.59
C LEU A 292 12.90 -9.66 -7.95
N ASP A 293 13.94 -9.70 -7.14
CA ASP A 293 15.19 -8.99 -7.40
C ASP A 293 16.13 -9.83 -8.28
N GLY A 294 17.33 -10.17 -7.78
CA GLY A 294 18.33 -10.94 -8.50
C GLY A 294 18.26 -12.44 -8.25
N ILE A 295 19.43 -13.08 -8.31
CA ILE A 295 19.53 -14.54 -8.33
C ILE A 295 19.07 -15.23 -7.03
N ALA A 296 19.27 -14.61 -5.87
CA ALA A 296 18.81 -15.17 -4.60
C ALA A 296 17.27 -15.31 -4.57
N ALA A 297 16.57 -14.24 -5.00
CA ALA A 297 15.12 -14.26 -5.15
C ALA A 297 14.65 -15.25 -6.23
N GLY A 298 15.37 -15.33 -7.36
CA GLY A 298 15.10 -16.31 -8.42
C GLY A 298 15.23 -17.77 -7.94
N ALA A 299 16.28 -18.08 -7.17
CA ALA A 299 16.48 -19.39 -6.58
C ALA A 299 15.37 -19.75 -5.57
N ALA A 300 15.00 -18.82 -4.70
CA ALA A 300 13.87 -18.98 -3.78
C ALA A 300 12.54 -19.16 -4.54
N ALA A 301 12.33 -18.45 -5.66
CA ALA A 301 11.13 -18.60 -6.47
C ALA A 301 11.00 -20.00 -7.09
N LEU A 302 12.10 -20.67 -7.45
CA LEU A 302 12.08 -22.06 -7.92
C LEU A 302 11.59 -23.02 -6.84
N VAL A 303 12.09 -22.86 -5.61
CA VAL A 303 11.62 -23.64 -4.46
C VAL A 303 10.13 -23.36 -4.18
N ALA A 304 9.71 -22.09 -4.21
CA ALA A 304 8.32 -21.69 -4.01
C ALA A 304 7.38 -22.28 -5.08
N ARG A 305 7.80 -22.29 -6.36
CA ARG A 305 7.06 -22.94 -7.47
C ARG A 305 6.95 -24.45 -7.25
N ALA A 306 8.02 -25.11 -6.80
CA ALA A 306 7.98 -26.54 -6.52
C ALA A 306 7.04 -26.89 -5.35
N LEU A 307 6.91 -25.99 -4.36
CA LEU A 307 5.96 -26.13 -3.26
C LEU A 307 4.50 -25.84 -3.66
N ALA A 308 4.29 -24.78 -4.44
CA ALA A 308 2.98 -24.35 -4.91
C ALA A 308 3.10 -23.76 -6.33
N PRO A 309 2.83 -24.56 -7.39
CA PRO A 309 3.02 -24.13 -8.77
C PRO A 309 2.26 -22.84 -9.14
N ASP A 310 1.05 -22.68 -8.59
CA ASP A 310 0.20 -21.51 -8.83
C ASP A 310 0.76 -20.20 -8.23
N ALA A 311 1.75 -20.29 -7.32
CA ALA A 311 2.36 -19.11 -6.70
C ALA A 311 3.07 -18.22 -7.72
N VAL A 312 3.57 -18.80 -8.82
CA VAL A 312 4.22 -18.06 -9.92
C VAL A 312 3.31 -16.97 -10.49
N GLY A 313 1.98 -17.15 -10.43
CA GLY A 313 1.03 -16.13 -10.85
C GLY A 313 1.17 -14.78 -10.13
N ALA A 314 1.75 -14.77 -8.92
CA ALA A 314 2.03 -13.57 -8.15
C ALA A 314 3.43 -12.98 -8.39
N PHE A 315 4.33 -13.72 -9.06
CA PHE A 315 5.74 -13.33 -9.18
C PHE A 315 5.95 -12.43 -10.39
N VAL A 316 6.66 -11.33 -10.19
CA VAL A 316 7.09 -10.41 -11.25
C VAL A 316 8.61 -10.39 -11.26
N ALA A 317 9.25 -10.80 -12.35
CA ALA A 317 10.70 -10.73 -12.45
C ALA A 317 11.15 -9.27 -12.64
N GLY A 318 11.71 -8.65 -11.60
CA GLY A 318 12.08 -7.23 -11.63
C GLY A 318 13.19 -6.96 -12.64
N HIS A 319 14.26 -7.76 -12.61
CA HIS A 319 15.30 -7.70 -13.61
C HIS A 319 15.89 -9.08 -13.92
N VAL A 320 16.60 -9.20 -15.03
CA VAL A 320 17.57 -10.29 -15.21
C VAL A 320 18.90 -9.86 -14.58
N SER A 321 19.38 -10.66 -13.64
CA SER A 321 20.70 -10.45 -13.05
C SER A 321 21.80 -10.84 -14.04
N ALA A 322 22.96 -10.19 -13.94
CA ALA A 322 24.17 -10.56 -14.69
C ALA A 322 24.71 -11.95 -14.30
N GLU A 323 24.24 -12.55 -13.20
CA GLU A 323 24.57 -13.92 -12.83
C GLU A 323 24.02 -14.93 -13.87
N PRO A 324 24.83 -15.88 -14.37
CA PRO A 324 24.42 -16.84 -15.40
C PRO A 324 23.14 -17.63 -15.07
N ALA A 325 23.01 -18.05 -13.80
CA ALA A 325 21.86 -18.80 -13.31
C ALA A 325 20.54 -18.02 -13.38
N ALA A 326 20.55 -16.69 -13.49
CA ALA A 326 19.33 -15.88 -13.51
C ALA A 326 18.48 -16.17 -14.74
N ARG A 327 19.10 -16.34 -15.92
CA ARG A 327 18.35 -16.66 -17.15
C ARG A 327 17.74 -18.06 -17.09
N LEU A 328 18.45 -19.03 -16.49
CA LEU A 328 17.92 -20.38 -16.29
C LEU A 328 16.74 -20.39 -15.32
N ALA A 329 16.87 -19.70 -14.19
CA ALA A 329 15.79 -19.60 -13.21
C ALA A 329 14.54 -18.96 -13.81
N LEU A 330 14.68 -17.85 -14.53
CA LEU A 330 13.57 -17.18 -15.19
C LEU A 330 12.91 -18.03 -16.27
N ALA A 331 13.70 -18.78 -17.05
CA ALA A 331 13.17 -19.70 -18.05
C ALA A 331 12.35 -20.83 -17.42
N GLU A 332 12.86 -21.45 -16.35
CA GLU A 332 12.16 -22.51 -15.62
C GLU A 332 10.89 -22.00 -14.92
N LEU A 333 10.89 -20.75 -14.45
CA LEU A 333 9.72 -20.08 -13.91
C LEU A 333 8.72 -19.61 -14.98
N GLY A 334 9.12 -19.57 -16.25
CA GLY A 334 8.30 -18.99 -17.33
C GLY A 334 8.10 -17.47 -17.20
N LEU A 335 9.02 -16.77 -16.52
CA LEU A 335 8.92 -15.33 -16.26
C LEU A 335 9.78 -14.52 -17.22
N ARG A 336 9.22 -13.44 -17.76
CA ARG A 336 9.95 -12.45 -18.54
C ARG A 336 10.34 -11.28 -17.64
N PRO A 337 11.64 -10.90 -17.57
CA PRO A 337 12.09 -9.80 -16.72
C PRO A 337 11.58 -8.44 -17.22
N VAL A 338 11.30 -7.54 -16.28
CA VAL A 338 10.92 -6.16 -16.58
C VAL A 338 12.12 -5.35 -17.07
N LEU A 339 13.29 -5.57 -16.49
CA LEU A 339 14.52 -4.83 -16.77
C LEU A 339 15.69 -5.76 -17.16
N ASP A 340 16.54 -5.31 -18.07
CA ASP A 340 17.86 -5.90 -18.37
C ASP A 340 18.90 -4.77 -18.29
N LEU A 341 19.58 -4.68 -17.14
CA LEU A 341 20.42 -3.53 -16.75
C LEU A 341 21.81 -3.97 -16.27
N ASP A 342 22.18 -5.23 -16.48
CA ASP A 342 23.45 -5.81 -16.01
C ASP A 342 23.66 -5.69 -14.48
N LEU A 343 22.56 -5.67 -13.71
CA LEU A 343 22.60 -5.54 -12.25
C LEU A 343 23.00 -6.87 -11.58
N ARG A 344 23.81 -6.75 -10.53
CA ARG A 344 24.30 -7.87 -9.70
C ARG A 344 24.58 -7.48 -8.24
N LEU A 345 23.96 -6.40 -7.77
CA LEU A 345 24.11 -5.94 -6.38
C LEU A 345 23.32 -6.81 -5.40
N GLY A 346 22.07 -7.15 -5.75
CA GLY A 346 21.13 -7.74 -4.80
C GLY A 346 20.41 -6.66 -3.98
N GLU A 347 20.14 -6.95 -2.71
CA GLU A 347 19.51 -6.07 -1.72
C GLU A 347 18.05 -5.68 -2.02
N GLY A 348 17.49 -6.08 -3.17
CA GLY A 348 16.19 -5.61 -3.67
C GLY A 348 16.27 -4.45 -4.65
N SER A 349 17.49 -4.08 -5.09
CA SER A 349 17.71 -2.91 -5.95
C SER A 349 16.99 -3.00 -7.30
N GLY A 350 17.05 -4.14 -7.99
CA GLY A 350 16.33 -4.39 -9.23
C GLY A 350 14.82 -4.53 -9.05
N ALA A 351 14.36 -5.12 -7.94
CA ALA A 351 12.93 -5.15 -7.61
C ALA A 351 12.35 -3.75 -7.43
N VAL A 352 13.06 -2.87 -6.71
CA VAL A 352 12.65 -1.46 -6.51
C VAL A 352 12.69 -0.68 -7.83
N LEU A 353 13.72 -0.86 -8.66
CA LEU A 353 13.82 -0.20 -9.97
C LEU A 353 12.71 -0.62 -10.94
N ALA A 354 12.22 -1.85 -10.85
CA ALA A 354 11.13 -2.33 -11.68
C ALA A 354 9.76 -1.81 -11.26
N LEU A 355 9.57 -1.45 -9.98
CA LEU A 355 8.28 -1.06 -9.41
C LEU A 355 7.53 0.03 -10.20
N PRO A 356 8.16 1.12 -10.70
CA PRO A 356 7.46 2.11 -11.52
C PRO A 356 6.83 1.52 -12.79
N VAL A 357 7.48 0.55 -13.43
CA VAL A 357 6.94 -0.14 -14.62
C VAL A 357 5.80 -1.06 -14.22
N VAL A 358 5.88 -1.74 -13.07
CA VAL A 358 4.79 -2.56 -12.52
C VAL A 358 3.55 -1.70 -12.25
N ARG A 359 3.72 -0.51 -11.66
CA ARG A 359 2.61 0.44 -11.47
C ARG A 359 2.05 0.94 -12.80
N ALA A 360 2.93 1.28 -13.76
CA ALA A 360 2.53 1.74 -15.08
C ALA A 360 1.64 0.71 -15.80
N ALA A 361 1.87 -0.59 -15.62
CA ALA A 361 1.03 -1.64 -16.22
C ALA A 361 -0.44 -1.57 -15.76
N ALA A 362 -0.69 -1.33 -14.46
CA ALA A 362 -2.03 -1.13 -13.93
C ALA A 362 -2.64 0.23 -14.35
N VAL A 363 -1.83 1.28 -14.33
CA VAL A 363 -2.24 2.63 -14.74
C VAL A 363 -2.65 2.67 -16.22
N VAL A 364 -1.88 2.03 -17.11
CA VAL A 364 -2.21 1.98 -18.55
C VAL A 364 -3.58 1.35 -18.79
N LEU A 365 -3.87 0.23 -18.13
CA LEU A 365 -5.19 -0.39 -18.23
C LEU A 365 -6.29 0.52 -17.66
N SER A 366 -6.01 1.28 -16.61
CA SER A 366 -7.01 2.12 -15.95
C SER A 366 -7.27 3.44 -16.68
N GLU A 367 -6.22 4.05 -17.26
CA GLU A 367 -6.18 5.46 -17.65
C GLU A 367 -5.89 5.71 -19.13
N VAL A 368 -5.70 4.70 -19.98
CA VAL A 368 -5.61 4.93 -21.43
C VAL A 368 -7.01 4.83 -22.03
N ALA A 369 -7.34 5.77 -22.93
CA ALA A 369 -8.63 5.75 -23.63
C ALA A 369 -8.71 4.53 -24.56
N THR A 370 -9.90 4.08 -24.90
CA THR A 370 -10.10 3.12 -26.00
C THR A 370 -10.15 3.82 -27.36
N LEU A 371 -9.92 3.10 -28.46
CA LEU A 371 -10.07 3.61 -29.82
C LEU A 371 -11.49 4.13 -30.06
N ASP A 372 -12.51 3.44 -29.54
CA ASP A 372 -13.91 3.86 -29.62
C ASP A 372 -14.15 5.19 -28.87
N GLU A 373 -13.59 5.34 -27.68
CA GLU A 373 -13.63 6.60 -26.91
C GLU A 373 -12.94 7.76 -27.65
N VAL A 374 -11.85 7.48 -28.38
CA VAL A 374 -11.16 8.49 -29.19
C VAL A 374 -11.97 8.85 -30.44
N ALA A 375 -12.53 7.85 -31.12
CA ALA A 375 -13.36 8.04 -32.32
C ALA A 375 -14.66 8.80 -32.03
N ALA A 376 -15.21 8.67 -30.82
CA ALA A 376 -16.36 9.42 -30.34
C ALA A 376 -16.04 10.89 -29.96
N GLY A 377 -14.83 11.41 -30.24
CA GLY A 377 -14.41 12.79 -29.94
C GLY A 377 -13.52 12.91 -28.69
N GLY A 378 -12.46 12.10 -28.63
CA GLY A 378 -11.63 11.83 -27.45
C GLY A 378 -11.18 13.01 -26.57
N ALA A 379 -10.96 12.66 -25.29
CA ALA A 379 -10.52 13.43 -24.12
C ALA A 379 -11.62 14.04 -23.23
N ASP A 380 -12.75 14.48 -23.78
CA ASP A 380 -13.83 15.07 -22.96
C ASP A 380 -14.68 14.02 -22.20
N ALA A 381 -14.79 12.81 -22.74
CA ALA A 381 -15.69 11.78 -22.21
C ALA A 381 -15.23 11.08 -20.91
N ARG A 382 -13.94 11.16 -20.53
CA ARG A 382 -13.40 10.52 -19.31
C ARG A 382 -13.41 11.41 -18.07
N SER A 383 -13.48 12.72 -18.25
CA SER A 383 -13.85 13.67 -17.18
C SER A 383 -15.31 13.48 -16.75
N ALA A 384 -16.17 13.05 -17.69
CA ALA A 384 -17.62 13.15 -17.55
C ALA A 384 -18.36 11.91 -16.98
N ARG A 385 -17.70 10.78 -16.66
CA ARG A 385 -18.44 9.52 -16.39
C ARG A 385 -18.08 8.70 -15.14
N ARG A 386 -17.31 9.23 -14.20
CA ARG A 386 -17.39 8.77 -12.81
C ARG A 386 -17.67 9.95 -11.90
N PRO A 387 -18.67 9.87 -11.01
CA PRO A 387 -18.82 10.87 -9.96
C PRO A 387 -17.53 10.93 -9.15
N ARG A 388 -16.95 12.14 -9.09
CA ARG A 388 -15.76 12.43 -8.28
C ARG A 388 -16.14 13.32 -7.12
N ARG A 389 -15.65 12.99 -5.93
CA ARG A 389 -15.79 13.79 -4.71
C ARG A 389 -14.46 14.45 -4.42
N ILE A 390 -14.42 15.76 -4.59
CA ILE A 390 -13.19 16.54 -4.50
C ILE A 390 -13.33 17.56 -3.37
N LEU A 391 -12.48 17.45 -2.36
CA LEU A 391 -12.40 18.44 -1.28
C LEU A 391 -11.23 19.40 -1.53
N VAL A 392 -11.50 20.69 -1.46
CA VAL A 392 -10.53 21.77 -1.67
C VAL A 392 -10.41 22.60 -0.40
N LEU A 393 -9.30 22.42 0.30
CA LEU A 393 -8.95 23.07 1.57
C LEU A 393 -8.01 24.26 1.35
N GLY A 394 -8.03 25.22 2.28
CA GLY A 394 -6.99 26.25 2.36
C GLY A 394 -7.41 27.48 3.17
N GLY A 395 -6.48 28.40 3.36
CA GLY A 395 -6.74 29.64 4.10
C GLY A 395 -7.76 30.57 3.43
N ALA A 396 -8.16 31.63 4.13
CA ALA A 396 -8.90 32.73 3.52
C ALA A 396 -8.04 33.37 2.41
N ARG A 397 -8.65 33.67 1.25
CA ARG A 397 -7.97 34.25 0.08
C ARG A 397 -6.77 33.43 -0.47
N SER A 398 -6.69 32.13 -0.18
CA SER A 398 -5.62 31.26 -0.67
C SER A 398 -5.75 30.84 -2.14
N GLY A 399 -6.84 31.21 -2.82
CA GLY A 399 -7.16 30.75 -4.19
C GLY A 399 -8.02 29.47 -4.25
N LYS A 400 -8.55 28.99 -3.11
CA LYS A 400 -9.36 27.76 -3.06
C LYS A 400 -10.62 27.77 -3.91
N SER A 401 -11.43 28.85 -3.87
CA SER A 401 -12.65 28.95 -4.69
C SER A 401 -12.32 28.96 -6.19
N THR A 402 -11.27 29.67 -6.61
CA THR A 402 -10.80 29.68 -8.01
C THR A 402 -10.34 28.29 -8.46
N THR A 403 -9.63 27.57 -7.59
CA THR A 403 -9.19 26.20 -7.88
C THR A 403 -10.37 25.25 -7.99
N ALA A 404 -11.34 25.34 -7.07
CA ALA A 404 -12.56 24.54 -7.08
C ALA A 404 -13.44 24.84 -8.31
N GLU A 405 -13.55 26.11 -8.70
CA GLU A 405 -14.26 26.53 -9.92
C GLU A 405 -13.64 25.90 -11.17
N ARG A 406 -12.30 25.91 -11.28
CA ARG A 406 -11.60 25.25 -12.39
C ARG A 406 -11.81 23.74 -12.39
N LEU A 407 -11.83 23.12 -11.21
CA LEU A 407 -12.04 21.67 -11.07
C LEU A 407 -13.48 21.26 -11.41
N ALA A 408 -14.47 22.08 -11.04
CA ALA A 408 -15.88 21.84 -11.34
C ALA A 408 -16.23 22.16 -12.81
N GLY A 409 -15.67 23.25 -13.35
CA GLY A 409 -16.01 23.82 -14.66
C GLY A 409 -15.28 23.23 -15.86
N ALA A 410 -14.43 22.22 -15.68
CA ALA A 410 -13.61 21.66 -16.76
C ALA A 410 -14.41 20.95 -17.89
N GLY A 411 -15.74 20.88 -17.83
CA GLY A 411 -16.56 20.11 -18.77
C GLY A 411 -18.01 20.60 -18.97
N GLY A 412 -18.34 21.87 -18.72
CA GLY A 412 -19.66 22.45 -19.02
C GLY A 412 -20.40 23.08 -17.82
N PRO A 413 -21.74 23.11 -17.83
CA PRO A 413 -22.55 23.80 -16.80
C PRO A 413 -22.41 23.13 -15.43
N VAL A 414 -22.45 23.95 -14.37
CA VAL A 414 -22.28 23.52 -12.96
C VAL A 414 -23.44 24.06 -12.13
N THR A 415 -23.96 23.26 -11.19
CA THR A 415 -24.80 23.79 -10.11
C THR A 415 -23.91 24.29 -8.97
N TYR A 416 -23.87 25.60 -8.77
CA TYR A 416 -23.20 26.23 -7.64
C TYR A 416 -24.16 26.27 -6.44
N LEU A 417 -23.79 25.62 -5.33
CA LEU A 417 -24.52 25.63 -4.06
C LEU A 417 -23.89 26.67 -3.13
N ALA A 418 -24.57 27.80 -2.98
CA ALA A 418 -24.19 28.89 -2.09
C ALA A 418 -24.77 28.65 -0.69
N THR A 419 -23.91 28.30 0.26
CA THR A 419 -24.29 27.97 1.64
C THR A 419 -24.17 29.14 2.62
N GLY A 420 -23.72 30.30 2.13
CA GLY A 420 -23.61 31.50 2.94
C GLY A 420 -24.99 32.09 3.29
N PRO A 421 -25.08 32.88 4.38
CA PRO A 421 -26.32 33.58 4.72
C PRO A 421 -26.75 34.53 3.59
N ARG A 422 -28.06 34.74 3.44
CA ARG A 422 -28.56 35.70 2.46
C ARG A 422 -28.15 37.12 2.83
N PRO A 423 -27.76 37.97 1.86
CA PRO A 423 -27.54 39.39 2.12
C PRO A 423 -28.75 40.01 2.80
N THR A 424 -28.53 40.67 3.93
CA THR A 424 -29.55 41.49 4.60
C THR A 424 -29.21 42.96 4.39
N ALA A 425 -30.21 43.85 4.52
CA ALA A 425 -29.99 45.29 4.40
C ALA A 425 -29.02 45.86 5.46
N GLY A 426 -28.70 45.09 6.51
CA GLY A 426 -27.81 45.48 7.60
C GLY A 426 -26.32 45.15 7.40
N ASP A 427 -25.94 44.48 6.31
CA ASP A 427 -24.53 44.11 6.04
C ASP A 427 -24.15 44.39 4.56
N PRO A 428 -23.81 45.65 4.24
CA PRO A 428 -23.45 46.03 2.88
C PRO A 428 -22.12 45.42 2.41
N GLU A 429 -21.20 45.09 3.33
CA GLU A 429 -19.95 44.40 2.99
C GLU A 429 -20.24 42.97 2.51
N TRP A 430 -21.08 42.23 3.23
CA TRP A 430 -21.49 40.89 2.84
C TRP A 430 -22.27 40.90 1.52
N ALA A 431 -23.18 41.86 1.34
CA ALA A 431 -23.91 42.04 0.09
C ALA A 431 -22.97 42.23 -1.11
N GLU A 432 -21.93 43.05 -0.95
CA GLU A 432 -20.93 43.33 -1.98
C GLU A 432 -20.05 42.10 -2.29
N ARG A 433 -19.68 41.32 -1.26
CA ARG A 433 -18.94 40.06 -1.43
C ARG A 433 -19.77 39.02 -2.18
N VAL A 434 -21.07 38.90 -1.86
CA VAL A 434 -22.00 38.02 -2.58
C VAL A 434 -22.16 38.49 -4.04
N ARG A 435 -22.29 39.79 -4.29
CA ARG A 435 -22.37 40.36 -5.64
C ARG A 435 -21.12 40.04 -6.47
N THR A 436 -19.94 40.33 -5.94
CA THR A 436 -18.65 40.05 -6.59
C THR A 436 -18.50 38.57 -6.92
N HIS A 437 -18.91 37.69 -6.00
CA HIS A 437 -18.81 36.25 -6.20
C HIS A 437 -19.82 35.72 -7.21
N ARG A 438 -20.98 36.36 -7.38
CA ARG A 438 -21.96 36.06 -8.44
C ARG A 438 -21.48 36.53 -9.81
N GLU A 439 -20.94 37.75 -9.91
CA GLU A 439 -20.46 38.34 -11.17
C GLU A 439 -19.25 37.60 -11.76
N ARG A 440 -18.46 36.92 -10.93
CA ARG A 440 -17.30 36.12 -11.37
C ARG A 440 -17.69 34.82 -12.09
N ARG A 441 -18.93 34.35 -11.92
CA ARG A 441 -19.33 33.01 -12.38
C ARG A 441 -19.63 32.98 -13.87
N PRO A 442 -19.32 31.88 -14.57
CA PRO A 442 -19.77 31.68 -15.94
C PRO A 442 -21.30 31.78 -16.06
N PRO A 443 -21.83 32.35 -17.15
CA PRO A 443 -23.28 32.59 -17.33
C PRO A 443 -24.10 31.30 -17.51
N ASP A 444 -23.44 30.20 -17.84
CA ASP A 444 -24.00 28.85 -18.00
C ASP A 444 -24.10 28.09 -16.67
N TRP A 445 -23.69 28.68 -15.54
CA TRP A 445 -23.80 28.06 -14.22
C TRP A 445 -25.10 28.42 -13.51
N THR A 446 -25.72 27.41 -12.89
CA THR A 446 -26.93 27.61 -12.08
C THR A 446 -26.53 27.82 -10.62
N THR A 447 -26.88 28.96 -10.04
CA THR A 447 -26.66 29.21 -8.59
C THR A 447 -27.91 28.87 -7.80
N VAL A 448 -27.76 28.04 -6.76
CA VAL A 448 -28.80 27.74 -5.77
C VAL A 448 -28.32 28.18 -4.40
N GLU A 449 -29.10 29.03 -3.74
CA GLU A 449 -28.86 29.41 -2.34
C GLU A 449 -29.56 28.43 -1.41
N THR A 450 -28.79 27.64 -0.68
CA THR A 450 -29.33 26.54 0.12
C THR A 450 -28.37 26.14 1.22
N SER A 451 -28.93 25.78 2.38
CA SER A 451 -28.23 25.05 3.45
C SER A 451 -28.52 23.54 3.40
N ASP A 452 -29.50 23.10 2.60
CA ASP A 452 -29.87 21.69 2.46
C ASP A 452 -28.99 20.97 1.44
N LEU A 453 -27.72 20.78 1.82
CA LEU A 453 -26.75 20.07 0.99
C LEU A 453 -27.12 18.59 0.81
N VAL A 454 -27.75 17.98 1.81
CA VAL A 454 -28.12 16.56 1.80
C VAL A 454 -29.13 16.26 0.69
N ALA A 455 -30.17 17.09 0.53
CA ALA A 455 -31.14 16.92 -0.56
C ALA A 455 -30.48 17.03 -1.94
N HIS A 456 -29.56 17.97 -2.14
CA HIS A 456 -28.87 18.14 -3.42
C HIS A 456 -27.87 17.01 -3.73
N LEU A 457 -27.20 16.46 -2.72
CA LEU A 457 -26.27 15.34 -2.87
C LEU A 457 -26.98 14.00 -3.12
N LYS A 458 -28.18 13.82 -2.55
CA LYS A 458 -29.02 12.62 -2.72
C LYS A 458 -29.98 12.68 -3.90
N ALA A 459 -30.05 13.81 -4.61
CA ALA A 459 -30.93 13.95 -5.77
C ALA A 459 -30.46 13.01 -6.90
N ASP A 460 -31.02 11.81 -6.93
CA ASP A 460 -30.88 10.83 -8.01
C ASP A 460 -31.84 11.20 -9.14
N ASP A 461 -31.45 12.18 -9.95
CA ASP A 461 -32.10 12.49 -11.21
C ASP A 461 -31.15 12.11 -12.36
N PRO A 462 -31.45 11.02 -13.09
CA PRO A 462 -30.64 10.57 -14.23
C PRO A 462 -30.45 11.62 -15.33
N GLU A 463 -31.33 12.63 -15.40
CA GLU A 463 -31.25 13.73 -16.38
C GLU A 463 -30.41 14.92 -15.86
N ARG A 464 -30.13 15.00 -14.55
CA ARG A 464 -29.29 16.06 -13.94
C ARG A 464 -27.88 15.54 -13.63
N THR A 465 -27.06 15.45 -14.67
CA THR A 465 -25.66 15.01 -14.57
C THR A 465 -24.65 16.14 -14.31
N GLU A 466 -25.11 17.39 -14.20
CA GLU A 466 -24.23 18.56 -13.98
C GLU A 466 -23.45 18.43 -12.65
N PRO A 467 -22.15 18.79 -12.61
CA PRO A 467 -21.39 18.78 -11.35
C PRO A 467 -21.96 19.75 -10.32
N LEU A 468 -21.76 19.43 -9.03
CA LEU A 468 -22.07 20.29 -7.90
C LEU A 468 -20.80 21.01 -7.43
N LEU A 469 -20.88 22.31 -7.20
CA LEU A 469 -19.84 23.07 -6.51
C LEU A 469 -20.40 23.66 -5.21
N ILE A 470 -19.92 23.18 -4.07
CA ILE A 470 -20.29 23.66 -2.74
C ILE A 470 -19.26 24.69 -2.27
N ASP A 471 -19.67 25.95 -2.12
CA ASP A 471 -18.81 27.02 -1.59
C ASP A 471 -19.61 27.85 -0.56
N CYS A 472 -19.44 27.58 0.75
CA CYS A 472 -18.49 26.60 1.33
C CYS A 472 -19.01 25.79 2.52
N LEU A 473 -18.34 24.66 2.81
CA LEU A 473 -18.65 23.84 3.98
C LEU A 473 -18.46 24.61 5.30
N SER A 474 -17.55 25.59 5.32
CA SER A 474 -17.35 26.43 6.50
C SER A 474 -18.59 27.28 6.83
N THR A 475 -19.22 27.92 5.82
CA THR A 475 -20.44 28.72 6.04
C THR A 475 -21.67 27.85 6.30
N TRP A 476 -21.72 26.66 5.67
CA TRP A 476 -22.74 25.66 5.98
C TRP A 476 -22.67 25.25 7.45
N LEU A 477 -21.48 24.89 7.93
CA LEU A 477 -21.28 24.48 9.32
C LEU A 477 -21.67 25.59 10.29
N THR A 478 -21.28 26.85 10.03
CA THR A 478 -21.70 27.99 10.86
C THR A 478 -23.22 28.09 10.94
N GLY A 479 -23.94 27.94 9.83
CA GLY A 479 -25.41 27.98 9.82
C GLY A 479 -26.06 26.83 10.58
N VAL A 480 -25.51 25.61 10.46
CA VAL A 480 -25.99 24.44 11.20
C VAL A 480 -25.75 24.58 12.71
N MET A 481 -24.56 25.06 13.09
CA MET A 481 -24.23 25.33 14.50
C MET A 481 -25.16 26.39 15.11
N ASP A 482 -25.49 27.45 14.35
CA ASP A 482 -26.43 28.48 14.80
C ASP A 482 -27.85 27.92 14.98
N ALA A 483 -28.34 27.17 13.99
CA ALA A 483 -29.65 26.52 14.05
C ALA A 483 -29.76 25.48 15.17
N ALA A 484 -28.66 24.77 15.48
CA ALA A 484 -28.58 23.83 16.60
C ALA A 484 -28.47 24.53 17.97
N GLY A 485 -28.24 25.85 18.00
CA GLY A 485 -28.07 26.61 19.24
C GLY A 485 -26.68 26.49 19.88
N CYS A 486 -25.65 26.07 19.13
CA CYS A 486 -24.29 25.86 19.63
C CYS A 486 -23.60 27.15 20.13
N PHE A 487 -24.07 28.33 19.71
CA PHE A 487 -23.50 29.62 20.10
C PHE A 487 -24.25 30.33 21.24
N GLY A 488 -25.33 29.74 21.76
CA GLY A 488 -26.11 30.31 22.85
C GLY A 488 -25.31 30.45 24.15
N THR A 489 -25.49 31.55 24.86
CA THR A 489 -24.76 31.87 26.10
C THR A 489 -25.35 31.28 27.38
N GLU A 490 -26.32 30.38 27.31
CA GLU A 490 -27.02 29.85 28.49
C GLU A 490 -26.87 28.34 28.61
N HIS A 491 -25.93 27.90 29.44
CA HIS A 491 -26.11 26.65 30.16
C HIS A 491 -27.37 26.80 31.04
N HIS A 492 -28.49 26.30 30.53
CA HIS A 492 -29.71 25.90 31.24
C HIS A 492 -29.78 26.33 32.72
N SER A 493 -30.51 27.42 32.99
CA SER A 493 -31.15 27.57 34.30
C SER A 493 -32.20 26.46 34.47
N PRO A 494 -32.17 25.66 35.55
CA PRO A 494 -33.18 24.63 35.80
C PRO A 494 -34.49 25.31 36.23
N GLY A 495 -35.37 25.61 35.27
CA GLY A 495 -36.66 26.25 35.57
C GLY A 495 -37.64 26.45 34.41
N GLY A 496 -37.40 25.87 33.23
CA GLY A 496 -38.36 25.94 32.12
C GLY A 496 -39.57 25.01 32.30
N PRO A 497 -40.74 25.36 31.74
CA PRO A 497 -41.98 24.56 31.90
C PRO A 497 -41.82 23.15 31.30
N PRO A 498 -42.44 22.12 31.90
CA PRO A 498 -42.31 20.74 31.45
C PRO A 498 -43.11 20.53 30.16
N GLY A 499 -42.43 20.35 29.02
CA GLY A 499 -43.10 20.03 27.76
C GLY A 499 -42.23 20.04 26.51
N ASP A 500 -41.17 20.86 26.45
CA ASP A 500 -40.25 20.87 25.31
C ASP A 500 -39.02 20.01 25.64
N GLU A 501 -38.83 18.91 24.91
CA GLU A 501 -37.58 18.15 24.93
C GLU A 501 -36.45 19.09 24.50
N VAL A 502 -35.64 19.54 25.45
CA VAL A 502 -34.39 20.25 25.15
C VAL A 502 -33.50 19.28 24.39
N ARG A 503 -33.37 19.47 23.07
CA ARG A 503 -32.43 18.72 22.24
C ARG A 503 -31.03 19.23 22.53
N ASP A 504 -30.11 18.31 22.82
CA ASP A 504 -28.69 18.62 23.00
C ASP A 504 -28.11 19.19 21.68
N PRO A 505 -27.64 20.46 21.66
CA PRO A 505 -27.05 21.09 20.46
C PRO A 505 -25.93 20.27 19.82
N ALA A 506 -25.12 19.57 20.62
CA ALA A 506 -24.02 18.77 20.12
C ALA A 506 -24.54 17.53 19.37
N ALA A 507 -25.58 16.87 19.90
CA ALA A 507 -26.22 15.73 19.25
C ALA A 507 -26.91 16.12 17.93
N VAL A 508 -27.55 17.30 17.89
CA VAL A 508 -28.16 17.84 16.66
C VAL A 508 -27.09 18.12 15.61
N LEU A 509 -25.99 18.81 15.98
CA LEU A 509 -24.88 19.09 15.08
C LEU A 509 -24.26 17.80 14.53
N ALA A 510 -24.01 16.82 15.40
CA ALA A 510 -23.44 15.54 15.01
C ALA A 510 -24.33 14.81 13.99
N ALA A 511 -25.65 14.79 14.20
CA ALA A 511 -26.60 14.17 13.28
C ALA A 511 -26.60 14.83 11.88
N GLU A 512 -26.52 16.17 11.83
CA GLU A 512 -26.43 16.92 10.57
C GLU A 512 -25.11 16.65 9.83
N VAL A 513 -23.99 16.60 10.55
CA VAL A 513 -22.68 16.24 9.98
C VAL A 513 -22.67 14.79 9.49
N ASP A 514 -23.25 13.86 10.25
CA ASP A 514 -23.39 12.45 9.87
C ASP A 514 -24.21 12.31 8.59
N ALA A 515 -25.33 13.02 8.49
CA ALA A 515 -26.19 13.03 7.32
C ALA A 515 -25.45 13.58 6.08
N LEU A 516 -24.69 14.66 6.22
CA LEU A 516 -23.89 15.24 5.14
C LEU A 516 -22.78 14.28 4.70
N VAL A 517 -22.03 13.69 5.63
CA VAL A 517 -20.94 12.74 5.31
C VAL A 517 -21.49 11.49 4.63
N ALA A 518 -22.65 10.98 5.08
CA ALA A 518 -23.31 9.85 4.43
C ALA A 518 -23.79 10.20 3.01
N ALA A 519 -24.38 11.38 2.81
CA ALA A 519 -24.80 11.86 1.50
C ALA A 519 -23.60 12.07 0.56
N TRP A 520 -22.51 12.66 1.06
CA TRP A 520 -21.25 12.81 0.34
C TRP A 520 -20.68 11.46 -0.07
N GLY A 521 -20.67 10.48 0.84
CA GLY A 521 -20.16 9.13 0.58
C GLY A 521 -20.98 8.32 -0.42
N SER A 522 -22.27 8.64 -0.59
CA SER A 522 -23.21 7.91 -1.45
C SER A 522 -23.60 8.63 -2.74
N THR A 523 -23.21 9.90 -2.91
CA THR A 523 -23.61 10.68 -4.08
C THR A 523 -23.09 10.07 -5.38
N THR A 524 -23.97 10.05 -6.38
CA THR A 524 -23.71 9.58 -7.75
C THR A 524 -23.31 10.71 -8.68
N ARG A 525 -23.17 11.95 -8.16
CA ARG A 525 -22.77 13.15 -8.91
C ARG A 525 -21.31 13.52 -8.64
N THR A 526 -20.67 14.15 -9.62
CA THR A 526 -19.39 14.83 -9.35
C THR A 526 -19.66 16.03 -8.46
N VAL A 527 -18.96 16.10 -7.33
CA VAL A 527 -19.06 17.20 -6.37
C VAL A 527 -17.68 17.72 -6.00
N VAL A 528 -17.54 19.05 -6.06
CA VAL A 528 -16.38 19.78 -5.55
C VAL A 528 -16.84 20.61 -4.37
N ALA A 529 -16.19 20.45 -3.21
CA ALA A 529 -16.49 21.24 -2.02
C ALA A 529 -15.29 22.08 -1.59
N VAL A 530 -15.55 23.32 -1.24
CA VAL A 530 -14.57 24.25 -0.66
C VAL A 530 -14.75 24.27 0.84
N SER A 531 -13.64 24.24 1.59
CA SER A 531 -13.64 24.52 3.02
C SER A 531 -12.39 25.28 3.44
N ASN A 532 -12.52 26.09 4.50
CA ASN A 532 -11.37 26.73 5.12
C ASN A 532 -10.57 25.70 5.94
N GLU A 533 -9.24 25.75 5.83
CA GLU A 533 -8.34 25.04 6.73
C GLU A 533 -7.96 25.97 7.90
N VAL A 534 -8.69 25.85 9.00
CA VAL A 534 -8.54 26.72 10.18
C VAL A 534 -7.68 26.10 11.29
N GLY A 535 -7.33 24.81 11.18
CA GLY A 535 -6.48 24.10 12.14
C GLY A 535 -5.01 24.55 12.10
N GLY A 536 -4.56 25.10 10.97
CA GLY A 536 -3.22 25.69 10.83
C GLY A 536 -3.08 27.14 11.30
N GLY A 537 -4.12 27.74 11.88
CA GLY A 537 -4.17 29.15 12.28
C GLY A 537 -3.99 29.41 13.78
N VAL A 538 -4.12 30.68 14.19
CA VAL A 538 -4.08 31.09 15.61
C VAL A 538 -5.29 30.55 16.37
N VAL A 539 -5.08 30.09 17.61
CA VAL A 539 -6.18 29.65 18.50
C VAL A 539 -7.14 30.81 18.77
N PRO A 540 -8.45 30.69 18.46
CA PRO A 540 -9.40 31.76 18.70
C PRO A 540 -9.54 32.11 20.20
N ALA A 541 -9.65 33.41 20.49
CA ALA A 541 -9.79 33.90 21.87
C ALA A 541 -11.16 33.58 22.49
N THR A 542 -12.22 33.49 21.67
CA THR A 542 -13.59 33.22 22.13
C THR A 542 -13.88 31.71 22.19
N SER A 543 -14.78 31.31 23.09
CA SER A 543 -15.28 29.93 23.18
C SER A 543 -15.96 29.49 21.88
N SER A 544 -16.81 30.35 21.30
CA SER A 544 -17.47 30.12 20.01
C SER A 544 -16.48 29.91 18.87
N GLY A 545 -15.38 30.67 18.84
CA GLY A 545 -14.34 30.52 17.83
C GLY A 545 -13.59 29.20 17.96
N ARG A 546 -13.26 28.76 19.18
CA ARG A 546 -12.61 27.46 19.41
C ARG A 546 -13.53 26.32 19.02
N LEU A 547 -14.81 26.36 19.43
CA LEU A 547 -15.80 25.36 19.05
C LEU A 547 -15.93 25.25 17.52
N PHE A 548 -16.11 26.38 16.83
CA PHE A 548 -16.17 26.38 15.37
C PHE A 548 -14.93 25.80 14.71
N ARG A 549 -13.72 26.15 15.20
CA ARG A 549 -12.47 25.62 14.66
C ARG A 549 -12.39 24.11 14.81
N ASP A 550 -12.74 23.60 15.99
CA ASP A 550 -12.63 22.17 16.31
C ASP A 550 -13.66 21.37 15.50
N GLU A 551 -14.92 21.82 15.44
CA GLU A 551 -15.97 21.19 14.63
C GLU A 551 -15.68 21.25 13.13
N LEU A 552 -15.13 22.36 12.62
CA LEU A 552 -14.73 22.46 11.21
C LEU A 552 -13.57 21.51 10.89
N GLY A 553 -12.62 21.34 11.81
CA GLY A 553 -11.55 20.36 11.68
C GLY A 553 -12.08 18.93 11.58
N VAL A 554 -13.04 18.57 12.44
CA VAL A 554 -13.71 17.25 12.40
C VAL A 554 -14.47 17.06 11.09
N LEU A 555 -15.26 18.06 10.66
CA LEU A 555 -15.98 18.01 9.39
C LEU A 555 -15.02 17.81 8.20
N ASN A 556 -13.96 18.63 8.12
CA ASN A 556 -12.96 18.55 7.06
C ASN A 556 -12.30 17.17 7.03
N ALA A 557 -11.90 16.62 8.18
CA ALA A 557 -11.28 15.30 8.25
C ALA A 557 -12.23 14.18 7.78
N ARG A 558 -13.52 14.25 8.14
CA ARG A 558 -14.52 13.25 7.75
C ARG A 558 -14.88 13.33 6.27
N ILE A 559 -15.09 14.54 5.73
CA ILE A 559 -15.32 14.74 4.29
C ILE A 559 -14.07 14.36 3.51
N ALA A 560 -12.87 14.70 3.99
CA ALA A 560 -11.61 14.24 3.41
C ALA A 560 -11.59 12.71 3.38
N ALA A 561 -11.83 12.00 4.49
CA ALA A 561 -11.85 10.54 4.49
C ALA A 561 -12.79 9.94 3.43
N ALA A 562 -13.95 10.54 3.21
CA ALA A 562 -14.96 10.11 2.23
C ALA A 562 -14.82 10.69 0.80
N SER A 563 -13.79 11.50 0.54
CA SER A 563 -13.53 12.06 -0.81
C SER A 563 -12.67 11.12 -1.66
N ASP A 564 -12.66 11.33 -2.97
CA ASP A 564 -11.73 10.66 -3.89
C ASP A 564 -10.43 11.47 -3.98
N GLU A 565 -10.54 12.80 -3.96
CA GLU A 565 -9.40 13.73 -4.05
C GLU A 565 -9.44 14.78 -2.95
N VAL A 566 -8.27 15.15 -2.44
CA VAL A 566 -8.13 16.24 -1.46
C VAL A 566 -7.01 17.16 -1.89
N TRP A 567 -7.31 18.45 -1.95
CA TRP A 567 -6.36 19.50 -2.31
C TRP A 567 -6.18 20.48 -1.16
N LEU A 568 -4.96 20.94 -0.93
CA LEU A 568 -4.63 22.02 -0.01
C LEU A 568 -4.03 23.19 -0.79
N LEU A 569 -4.62 24.37 -0.63
CA LEU A 569 -4.10 25.61 -1.20
C LEU A 569 -3.28 26.38 -0.17
N THR A 570 -1.99 26.53 -0.47
CA THR A 570 -1.05 27.33 0.31
C THR A 570 -0.46 28.42 -0.57
N ALA A 571 -0.69 29.69 -0.22
CA ALA A 571 -0.20 30.85 -0.98
C ALA A 571 -0.54 30.83 -2.49
N GLY A 572 -1.73 30.36 -2.87
CA GLY A 572 -2.14 30.24 -4.27
C GLY A 572 -1.66 28.97 -4.98
N ILE A 573 -0.86 28.14 -4.33
CA ILE A 573 -0.28 26.92 -4.91
C ILE A 573 -1.14 25.71 -4.51
N PRO A 574 -1.71 24.98 -5.48
CA PRO A 574 -2.44 23.74 -5.21
C PRO A 574 -1.49 22.57 -4.96
N GLN A 575 -1.67 21.90 -3.83
CA GLN A 575 -1.03 20.63 -3.50
C GLN A 575 -2.08 19.55 -3.34
N ARG A 576 -1.96 18.46 -4.09
CA ARG A 576 -2.82 17.30 -3.95
C ARG A 576 -2.33 16.44 -2.78
N LEU A 577 -3.18 16.23 -1.79
CA LEU A 577 -2.93 15.40 -0.61
C LEU A 577 -3.36 13.94 -0.83
N ARG A 578 -4.39 13.73 -1.66
CA ARG A 578 -4.89 12.41 -2.09
C ARG A 578 -5.50 12.51 -3.49
#